data_AF-A0A2E0V6H1-F1
#
_entry.id   AF-A0A2E0V6H1-F1
#
_cell.length_a   1.000
_cell.length_b   1.000
_cell.length_c   1.000
_cell.angle_alpha   90.00
_cell.angle_beta   90.00
_cell.angle_gamma   90.00
#
_symmetry.space_group_name_H-M   'P 1'
#
loop_
_entity.id
_entity.type
_entity.pdbx_description
1 polymer ?
#
loop_
_entity_poly.entity_id
_entity_poly.type
_entity_poly.pdbx_seq_one_letter_code
_entity_poly.pdbx_strand_id
1 'polypeptide(L)'
;MALTALGECDYLSFSMPVKVFEAVSFGIPQIVSSGLTVAAAMIERENLGWVVKDARELILLLQRLASHPEEVAEKRASVLRSQERHTWQARAESALKTLRKSADRKS
;
A
#
# COMPACT_ATOMS: atom_id res chain seq x y z
N MET A 1 -0.52 -1.05 13.25
CA MET A 1 0.25 -1.69 12.18
C MET A 1 -0.53 -2.90 11.72
N ALA A 2 -0.72 -3.08 10.41
CA ALA A 2 -1.41 -4.24 9.86
C ALA A 2 -0.39 -5.11 9.11
N LEU A 3 -0.34 -6.41 9.43
CA LEU A 3 0.50 -7.38 8.71
C LEU A 3 -0.37 -8.08 7.68
N THR A 4 -0.05 -7.91 6.40
CA THR A 4 -0.65 -8.68 5.31
C THR A 4 0.42 -9.60 4.74
N ALA A 5 0.54 -10.79 5.33
CA ALA A 5 1.38 -11.86 4.82
C ALA A 5 0.47 -12.88 4.10
N LEU A 6 0.64 -13.00 2.79
CA LEU A 6 0.04 -14.04 1.97
C LEU A 6 1.19 -14.71 1.20
N GLY A 7 1.12 -16.03 1.05
CA GLY A 7 1.99 -16.76 0.12
C GLY A 7 1.72 -16.32 -1.32
N GLU A 8 2.50 -16.84 -2.28
CA GLU A 8 2.26 -16.58 -3.70
C GLU A 8 0.79 -16.90 -4.05
N CYS A 9 0.11 -15.91 -4.60
CA CYS A 9 -1.28 -15.99 -5.01
C CYS A 9 -1.40 -15.34 -6.38
N ASP A 10 -1.64 -16.16 -7.41
CA ASP A 10 -1.72 -15.70 -8.80
C ASP A 10 -2.67 -14.54 -8.98
N TYR A 11 -3.81 -14.55 -8.27
CA TYR A 11 -4.77 -13.45 -8.30
C TYR A 11 -4.17 -12.13 -7.79
N LEU A 12 -3.42 -12.17 -6.69
CA LEU A 12 -2.81 -10.97 -6.09
C LEU A 12 -1.47 -10.59 -6.72
N SER A 13 -0.95 -11.40 -7.64
CA SER A 13 0.22 -11.07 -8.45
C SER A 13 -0.05 -9.94 -9.44
N PHE A 14 -1.31 -9.72 -9.82
CA PHE A 14 -1.73 -8.65 -10.75
C PHE A 14 -2.87 -7.77 -10.23
N SER A 15 -3.60 -8.20 -9.19
CA SER A 15 -4.68 -7.41 -8.59
C SER A 15 -4.23 -6.72 -7.30
N MET A 16 -4.75 -5.52 -7.06
CA MET A 16 -4.51 -4.79 -5.82
C MET A 16 -5.50 -5.25 -4.73
N PRO A 17 -5.03 -5.81 -3.59
CA PRO A 17 -5.93 -6.19 -2.51
C PRO A 17 -6.63 -4.95 -1.91
N VAL A 18 -7.95 -5.03 -1.72
CA VAL A 18 -8.74 -3.92 -1.13
C VAL A 18 -8.26 -3.55 0.28
N LYS A 19 -7.78 -4.54 1.07
CA LYS A 19 -7.21 -4.33 2.41
C LYS A 19 -6.06 -3.34 2.45
N VAL A 20 -5.31 -3.19 1.36
CA VAL A 20 -4.24 -2.18 1.26
C VAL A 20 -4.82 -0.79 1.41
N PHE A 21 -5.95 -0.51 0.79
CA PHE A 21 -6.60 0.81 0.83
C PHE A 21 -7.39 1.03 2.12
N GLU A 22 -7.96 -0.02 2.70
CA GLU A 22 -8.59 0.07 4.02
C GLU A 22 -7.56 0.51 5.07
N ALA A 23 -6.40 -0.16 5.11
CA ALA A 23 -5.31 0.21 6.01
C ALA A 23 -4.81 1.64 5.78
N VAL A 24 -4.69 2.07 4.51
CA VAL A 24 -4.37 3.47 4.17
C VAL A 24 -5.41 4.41 4.75
N SER A 25 -6.70 4.13 4.58
CA SER A 25 -7.82 4.97 5.06
C SER A 25 -7.83 5.12 6.60
N PHE A 26 -7.33 4.12 7.33
CA PHE A 26 -7.16 4.20 8.78
C PHE A 26 -5.80 4.76 9.24
N GLY A 27 -4.91 5.10 8.30
CA GLY A 27 -3.59 5.65 8.63
C GLY A 27 -2.67 4.59 9.22
N ILE A 28 -2.86 3.33 8.83
CA ILE A 28 -2.15 2.17 9.40
C ILE A 28 -1.03 1.76 8.45
N PRO A 29 0.25 1.87 8.87
CA PRO A 29 1.37 1.29 8.14
C PRO A 29 1.22 -0.22 7.98
N GLN A 30 1.67 -0.71 6.83
CA GLN A 30 1.54 -2.12 6.46
C GLN A 30 2.88 -2.83 6.37
N ILE A 31 2.93 -4.09 6.78
CA ILE A 31 4.02 -4.99 6.43
C ILE A 31 3.46 -5.99 5.42
N VAL A 32 4.09 -6.10 4.25
CA VAL A 32 3.65 -6.99 3.17
C VAL A 32 4.76 -7.92 2.71
N SER A 33 4.39 -9.11 2.25
CA SER A 33 5.32 -10.04 1.61
C SER A 33 5.77 -9.49 0.25
N SER A 34 7.05 -9.66 -0.10
CA SER A 34 7.56 -9.30 -1.43
C SER A 34 6.90 -10.09 -2.56
N GLY A 35 6.34 -11.28 -2.27
CA GLY A 35 5.58 -12.08 -3.26
C GLY A 35 4.23 -11.46 -3.66
N LEU A 36 3.73 -10.46 -2.91
CA LEU A 36 2.57 -9.67 -3.30
C LEU A 36 2.98 -8.50 -4.18
N THR A 37 3.53 -8.79 -5.36
CA THR A 37 4.26 -7.86 -6.23
C THR A 37 3.58 -6.50 -6.42
N VAL A 38 2.27 -6.49 -6.69
CA VAL A 38 1.50 -5.24 -6.90
C VAL A 38 1.41 -4.41 -5.61
N ALA A 39 1.13 -5.06 -4.48
CA ALA A 39 1.02 -4.41 -3.20
C ALA A 39 2.40 -3.94 -2.71
N ALA A 40 3.43 -4.79 -2.79
CA ALA A 40 4.80 -4.48 -2.43
C ALA A 40 5.31 -3.23 -3.19
N ALA A 41 5.14 -3.20 -4.51
CA ALA A 41 5.53 -2.06 -5.33
C ALA A 41 4.80 -0.76 -4.93
N MET A 42 3.52 -0.83 -4.57
CA MET A 42 2.78 0.35 -4.08
C MET A 42 3.26 0.79 -2.70
N ILE A 43 3.44 -0.14 -1.77
CA ILE A 43 3.89 0.16 -0.40
C ILE A 43 5.26 0.84 -0.41
N GLU A 44 6.19 0.37 -1.25
CA GLU A 44 7.51 0.99 -1.43
C GLU A 44 7.42 2.36 -2.09
N ARG A 45 6.75 2.44 -3.26
CA ARG A 45 6.64 3.68 -4.04
C ARG A 45 6.03 4.84 -3.25
N GLU A 46 5.03 4.55 -2.43
CA GLU A 46 4.30 5.55 -1.66
C GLU A 46 4.72 5.62 -0.19
N ASN A 47 5.76 4.86 0.19
CA ASN A 47 6.30 4.81 1.55
C ASN A 47 5.21 4.56 2.61
N LEU A 48 4.37 3.54 2.38
CA LEU A 48 3.18 3.23 3.20
C LEU A 48 3.42 2.14 4.24
N GLY A 49 4.65 1.62 4.30
CA GLY A 49 4.96 0.47 5.13
C GLY A 49 6.35 -0.10 4.88
N TRP A 50 6.45 -1.42 5.00
CA TRP A 50 7.65 -2.22 4.77
C TRP A 50 7.31 -3.45 3.95
N VAL A 51 8.27 -3.89 3.14
CA VAL A 51 8.22 -5.14 2.38
C VAL A 51 9.23 -6.09 2.98
N VAL A 52 8.82 -7.34 3.21
CA VAL A 52 9.67 -8.41 3.75
C VAL A 52 9.62 -9.63 2.85
N LYS A 53 10.75 -10.31 2.67
CA LYS A 53 10.86 -11.49 1.80
C LYS A 53 10.48 -12.78 2.50
N ASP A 54 10.83 -12.88 3.78
CA ASP A 54 10.67 -14.10 4.55
C ASP A 54 10.43 -13.82 6.05
N ALA A 55 10.22 -14.89 6.81
CA ALA A 55 9.98 -14.80 8.25
C ALA A 55 11.18 -14.22 9.02
N ARG A 56 12.42 -14.42 8.54
CA ARG A 56 13.61 -13.90 9.20
C ARG A 56 13.66 -12.38 9.09
N GLU A 57 13.42 -11.83 7.90
CA GLU A 57 13.31 -10.39 7.70
C GLU A 57 12.16 -9.79 8.53
N LEU A 58 11.02 -10.49 8.61
CA LEU A 58 9.91 -10.06 9.46
C LEU A 58 10.30 -9.97 10.94
N ILE A 59 10.98 -10.99 11.48
CA ILE A 59 11.42 -11.00 12.89
C ILE A 59 12.38 -9.84 13.16
N LEU A 60 13.38 -9.64 12.28
CA LEU A 60 14.34 -8.55 12.42
C LEU A 60 13.65 -7.18 12.36
N LEU A 61 12.69 -7.02 11.45
CA LEU A 61 11.89 -5.81 11.36
C LEU A 61 11.10 -5.57 12.64
N LEU A 62 10.40 -6.57 13.18
CA LEU A 62 9.63 -6.42 14.41
C LEU A 62 10.51 -6.07 15.62
N GLN A 63 11.69 -6.67 15.73
CA GLN A 63 12.67 -6.33 16.76
C GLN A 63 13.17 -4.88 16.64
N ARG A 64 13.42 -4.42 15.41
CA ARG A 64 13.79 -3.03 15.13
C ARG A 64 12.66 -2.07 15.50
N LEU A 65 11.43 -2.32 15.06
CA LEU A 65 10.27 -1.46 15.35
C LEU A 65 9.90 -1.45 16.85
N ALA A 66 10.20 -2.54 17.57
CA ALA A 66 10.02 -2.59 19.02
C ALA A 66 11.05 -1.72 19.76
N SER A 67 12.28 -1.63 19.25
CA SER A 67 13.34 -0.78 19.81
C SER A 67 13.28 0.68 19.32
N HIS A 68 12.65 0.93 18.18
CA HIS A 68 12.55 2.23 17.50
C HIS A 68 11.10 2.55 17.12
N PRO A 69 10.19 2.77 18.11
CA PRO A 69 8.77 3.02 17.84
C PRO A 69 8.51 4.29 17.03
N GLU A 70 9.43 5.24 17.02
CA GLU A 70 9.39 6.46 16.19
C GLU A 70 9.30 6.14 14.70
N GLU A 71 9.93 5.07 14.22
CA GLU A 71 9.85 4.66 12.80
C GLU A 71 8.40 4.33 12.41
N VAL A 72 7.62 3.77 13.33
CA VAL A 72 6.19 3.49 13.12
C VAL A 72 5.40 4.80 13.04
N ALA A 73 5.71 5.77 13.89
CA ALA A 73 5.07 7.08 13.88
C ALA A 73 5.36 7.86 12.58
N GLU A 74 6.61 7.85 12.14
CA GLU A 74 7.03 8.44 10.86
C GLU A 74 6.32 7.78 9.67
N LYS A 75 6.25 6.45 9.69
CA LYS A 75 5.54 5.70 8.64
C LYS A 75 4.05 6.02 8.65
N ARG A 76 3.43 6.11 9.83
CA ARG A 76 2.02 6.51 9.98
C ARG A 76 1.79 7.91 9.41
N ALA A 77 2.68 8.87 9.67
CA ALA A 77 2.58 10.20 9.08
C ALA A 77 2.65 10.15 7.54
N SER A 78 3.48 9.28 6.97
CA SER A 78 3.53 9.04 5.52
C SER A 78 2.20 8.50 4.97
N VAL A 79 1.59 7.51 5.65
CA VAL A 79 0.30 6.95 5.26
C VAL A 79 -0.80 8.01 5.31
N LEU A 80 -0.87 8.81 6.38
CA LEU A 80 -1.86 9.88 6.53
C LEU A 80 -1.76 10.91 5.39
N ARG A 81 -0.55 11.30 4.98
CA ARG A 81 -0.33 12.19 3.81
C ARG A 81 -0.75 11.56 2.47
N SER A 82 -0.87 10.23 2.41
CA SER A 82 -1.30 9.52 1.20
C SER A 82 -2.81 9.37 1.09
N GLN A 83 -3.54 9.46 2.22
CA GLN A 83 -4.98 9.16 2.28
C GLN A 83 -5.82 9.92 1.25
N GLU A 84 -5.58 11.23 1.11
CA GLU A 84 -6.38 12.08 0.23
C GLU A 84 -6.36 11.60 -1.23
N ARG A 85 -5.24 10.99 -1.67
CA ARG A 85 -5.08 10.47 -3.04
C ARG A 85 -5.81 9.15 -3.28
N HIS A 86 -6.21 8.46 -2.22
CA HIS A 86 -6.83 7.13 -2.28
C HIS A 86 -8.31 7.12 -1.92
N THR A 87 -8.94 8.29 -1.79
CA THR A 87 -10.38 8.41 -1.58
C THR A 87 -11.18 7.94 -2.79
N TRP A 88 -12.44 7.54 -2.57
CA TRP A 88 -13.37 7.23 -3.66
C TRP A 88 -13.64 8.43 -4.56
N GLN A 89 -13.62 9.65 -4.02
CA GLN A 89 -13.75 10.88 -4.78
C GLN A 89 -12.57 11.06 -5.76
N ALA A 90 -11.33 10.95 -5.27
CA ALA A 90 -10.14 11.02 -6.13
C ALA A 90 -10.13 9.95 -7.23
N ARG A 91 -10.63 8.74 -6.91
CA ARG A 91 -10.81 7.67 -7.91
C ARG A 91 -11.85 8.02 -8.97
N ALA A 92 -13.00 8.56 -8.56
CA ALA A 92 -14.04 8.98 -9.50
C ALA A 92 -13.56 10.09 -10.43
N GLU A 93 -12.80 11.06 -9.91
CA GLU A 93 -12.18 12.11 -10.72
C GLU A 93 -11.18 11.56 -11.74
N SER A 94 -10.35 10.59 -11.33
CA SER A 94 -9.42 9.90 -12.22
C SER A 94 -10.14 9.13 -13.34
N ALA A 95 -11.24 8.44 -13.01
CA ALA A 95 -12.09 7.77 -13.98
C ALA A 95 -12.70 8.78 -14.98
N LEU A 96 -13.24 9.90 -14.48
CA LEU A 96 -13.80 10.96 -15.32
C LEU A 96 -12.74 11.55 -16.27
N LYS A 97 -11.53 11.82 -15.77
CA LYS A 97 -10.41 12.32 -16.60
C LYS A 97 -10.03 11.34 -17.69
N THR A 98 -10.04 10.04 -17.38
CA THR A 98 -9.74 8.97 -18.35
C THR A 98 -10.83 8.87 -19.41
N LEU A 99 -12.09 8.92 -19.01
CA LEU A 99 -13.23 8.91 -19.93
C LEU A 99 -13.21 10.12 -20.88
N ARG A 100 -12.94 11.33 -20.37
CA ARG A 100 -12.80 12.54 -21.19
C ARG A 100 -11.70 12.40 -22.25
N LYS A 101 -10.50 11.99 -21.84
CA LYS A 101 -9.38 11.74 -22.78
C LYS A 101 -9.72 10.71 -23.85
N SER A 102 -10.52 9.69 -23.51
CA SER A 102 -10.94 8.68 -24.47
C SER A 102 -11.98 9.18 -25.48
N ALA A 103 -12.82 10.13 -25.07
CA ALA A 103 -13.80 10.79 -25.93
C ALA A 103 -13.10 11.72 -26.93
N ASP A 104 -12.13 12.50 -26.46
CA ASP A 104 -11.34 13.42 -27.31
C ASP A 104 -10.50 12.68 -28.36
N ARG A 105 -10.14 11.41 -28.13
CA ARG A 105 -9.38 10.58 -29.09
C ARG A 105 -10.26 9.93 -30.16
N LYS A 106 -11.58 9.99 -30.03
CA LYS A 106 -12.57 9.45 -30.99
C LYS A 106 -13.20 10.54 -31.87
N SER A 107 -12.95 11.81 -31.58
CA SER A 107 -13.36 12.96 -32.41
C SER A 107 -12.22 13.40 -33.33
#